data_AF-A0A7Z9VPH0-F1
#
_entry.id   AF-A0A7Z9VPH0-F1
#
_cell.length_a   1.000
_cell.length_b   1.000
_cell.length_c   1.000
_cell.angle_alpha   90.00
_cell.angle_beta   90.00
_cell.angle_gamma   90.00
#
_symmetry.space_group_name_H-M   'P 1'
#
loop_
_entity.id
_entity.type
_entity.pdbx_description
1 polymer ?
#
loop_
_entity_poly.entity_id
_entity_poly.type
_entity_poly.pdbx_seq_one_letter_code
_entity_poly.pdbx_strand_id
1 'polypeptide(L)'
;AENVNLEKIKTLQDRYKVSVGFSDHTQGWESAVQAVTLGARVVEKHFTLDKNLPGPDHWFSSDYQEFKDLVNQIIIADIALIESSRFIKVLHRSSR
;
A
#
# COMPACT_ATOMS: atom_id res chain seq x y z
N ALA A 1 -0.19 8.83 8.17
CA ALA A 1 -1.44 8.10 7.90
C ALA A 1 -2.70 8.91 8.28
N GLU A 2 -2.61 9.93 9.13
CA GLU A 2 -3.76 10.80 9.41
C GLU A 2 -4.29 11.44 8.10
N ASN A 3 -5.62 11.50 7.96
CA ASN A 3 -6.36 12.10 6.83
C ASN A 3 -6.35 11.39 5.46
N VAL A 4 -5.78 10.18 5.33
CA VAL A 4 -5.77 9.46 4.03
C VAL A 4 -7.17 8.98 3.61
N ASN A 5 -7.96 8.46 4.55
CA ASN A 5 -9.28 7.87 4.34
C ASN A 5 -9.36 6.87 3.18
N LEU A 6 -8.76 5.69 3.37
CA LEU A 6 -8.71 4.62 2.38
C LEU A 6 -10.08 3.99 2.07
N GLU A 7 -11.10 4.14 2.94
CA GLU A 7 -12.46 3.65 2.67
C GLU A 7 -13.12 4.34 1.44
N LYS A 8 -12.55 5.46 0.97
CA LYS A 8 -12.93 6.06 -0.31
C LYS A 8 -12.71 5.12 -1.49
N ILE A 9 -11.74 4.20 -1.43
CA ILE A 9 -11.49 3.23 -2.49
C ILE A 9 -12.75 2.40 -2.75
N LYS A 10 -13.29 1.77 -1.71
CA LYS A 10 -14.53 0.98 -1.79
C LYS A 10 -15.72 1.85 -2.21
N THR A 11 -15.84 3.04 -1.61
CA THR A 11 -16.92 3.99 -1.94
C THR A 11 -16.94 4.34 -3.44
N LEU A 12 -15.77 4.61 -4.03
CA LEU A 12 -15.64 4.94 -5.45
C LEU A 12 -15.90 3.72 -6.34
N GLN A 13 -15.39 2.53 -5.96
CA GLN A 13 -15.66 1.28 -6.67
C GLN A 13 -17.17 0.97 -6.69
N ASP A 14 -17.83 1.09 -5.55
CA ASP A 14 -19.26 0.80 -5.42
C ASP A 14 -20.11 1.79 -6.21
N ARG A 15 -19.74 3.07 -6.21
CA ARG A 15 -20.49 4.12 -6.91
C ARG A 15 -20.34 4.05 -8.42
N TYR A 16 -19.11 3.92 -8.90
CA TYR A 16 -18.78 4.09 -10.31
C TYR A 16 -18.58 2.77 -11.05
N LYS A 17 -18.47 1.65 -10.33
CA LYS A 17 -18.25 0.30 -10.91
C LYS A 17 -17.01 0.22 -11.80
N VAL A 18 -15.97 0.97 -11.43
CA VAL A 18 -14.68 1.00 -12.12
C VAL A 18 -13.55 0.53 -11.20
N SER A 19 -12.41 0.18 -11.79
CA SER A 19 -11.18 0.00 -11.03
C SER A 19 -10.71 1.34 -10.46
N VAL A 20 -10.29 1.33 -9.20
CA VAL A 20 -9.84 2.52 -8.47
C VAL A 20 -8.38 2.29 -8.07
N GLY A 21 -7.56 3.33 -8.25
CA GLY A 21 -6.17 3.37 -7.77
C GLY A 21 -6.03 4.22 -6.52
N PHE A 22 -4.81 4.28 -6.00
CA PHE A 22 -4.43 5.11 -4.85
C PHE A 22 -3.12 5.84 -5.14
N SER A 23 -3.15 7.17 -5.12
CA SER A 23 -1.96 8.03 -5.21
C SER A 23 -1.56 8.45 -3.80
N ASP A 24 -0.40 7.98 -3.36
CA ASP A 24 0.05 8.06 -1.98
C ASP A 24 1.02 9.23 -1.76
N HIS A 25 0.65 10.11 -0.83
CA HIS A 25 1.45 11.25 -0.37
C HIS A 25 1.83 11.14 1.10
N THR A 26 1.66 9.97 1.74
CA THR A 26 2.17 9.77 3.11
C THR A 26 3.65 9.40 3.10
N GLN A 27 4.34 9.58 4.22
CA GLN A 27 5.63 8.93 4.45
C GLN A 27 5.46 7.41 4.57
N GLY A 28 6.50 6.66 4.21
CA GLY A 28 6.49 5.19 4.24
C GLY A 28 5.64 4.56 3.15
N TRP A 29 5.28 3.29 3.30
CA TRP A 29 4.51 2.49 2.32
C TRP A 29 3.22 1.92 2.90
N GLU A 30 2.96 2.10 4.18
CA GLU A 30 1.88 1.45 4.93
C GLU A 30 0.50 1.80 4.34
N SER A 31 0.30 3.07 3.94
CA SER A 31 -0.94 3.52 3.30
C SER A 31 -1.16 2.84 1.95
N ALA A 32 -0.11 2.78 1.13
CA ALA A 32 -0.15 2.13 -0.18
C ALA A 32 -0.43 0.63 -0.08
N VAL A 33 0.22 -0.08 0.84
CA VAL A 33 -0.03 -1.51 1.08
C VAL A 33 -1.46 -1.74 1.54
N GLN A 34 -1.97 -0.94 2.48
CA GLN A 34 -3.37 -1.03 2.93
C GLN A 34 -4.36 -0.69 1.82
N ALA A 35 -4.04 0.24 0.92
CA ALA A 35 -4.89 0.55 -0.22
C ALA A 35 -5.09 -0.68 -1.13
N VAL A 36 -4.02 -1.46 -1.36
CA VAL A 36 -4.09 -2.70 -2.13
C VAL A 36 -4.98 -3.73 -1.44
N THR A 37 -4.89 -3.90 -0.12
CA THR A 37 -5.76 -4.83 0.62
C THR A 37 -7.23 -4.43 0.62
N LEU A 38 -7.52 -3.14 0.39
CA LEU A 38 -8.87 -2.60 0.22
C LEU A 38 -9.34 -2.64 -1.25
N GLY A 39 -8.54 -3.20 -2.16
CA GLY A 39 -8.90 -3.44 -3.54
C GLY A 39 -8.41 -2.39 -4.54
N ALA A 40 -7.51 -1.48 -4.15
CA ALA A 40 -6.86 -0.59 -5.12
C ALA A 40 -6.11 -1.41 -6.17
N ARG A 41 -6.24 -1.04 -7.45
CA ARG A 41 -5.63 -1.76 -8.59
C ARG A 41 -4.35 -1.12 -9.11
N VAL A 42 -4.10 0.13 -8.74
CA VAL A 42 -2.90 0.90 -9.10
C VAL A 42 -2.46 1.66 -7.86
N VAL A 43 -1.16 1.67 -7.60
CA VAL A 43 -0.53 2.51 -6.57
C VAL A 43 0.42 3.47 -7.28
N GLU A 44 0.29 4.76 -6.98
CA GLU A 44 1.23 5.79 -7.40
C GLU A 44 1.95 6.34 -6.17
N LYS A 45 3.26 6.54 -6.28
CA LYS A 45 4.12 7.04 -5.21
C LYS A 45 5.17 7.96 -5.82
N HIS A 46 5.44 9.09 -5.17
CA HIS A 46 6.54 9.97 -5.56
C HIS A 46 7.88 9.24 -5.39
N PHE A 47 8.80 9.48 -6.32
CA PHE A 47 10.11 8.84 -6.36
C PHE A 47 11.20 9.89 -6.55
N THR A 48 12.33 9.71 -5.86
CA THR A 48 13.50 10.57 -6.01
C THR A 48 14.80 9.77 -6.05
N LEU A 49 15.80 10.31 -6.73
CA LEU A 49 17.17 9.78 -6.70
C LEU A 49 17.97 10.29 -5.49
N ASP A 50 17.57 11.44 -4.93
CA ASP A 50 18.16 12.03 -3.74
C ASP A 50 17.10 12.87 -3.02
N LYS A 51 16.91 12.60 -1.73
CA LYS A 51 15.93 13.30 -0.88
C LYS A 51 16.36 14.71 -0.47
N ASN A 52 17.64 15.04 -0.67
CA ASN A 52 18.22 16.33 -0.32
C ASN A 52 18.17 17.34 -1.49
N LEU A 53 17.66 16.93 -2.66
CA LEU A 53 17.50 17.83 -3.80
C LEU A 53 16.52 18.97 -3.47
N PRO A 54 16.75 20.18 -4.01
CA PRO A 54 15.84 21.30 -3.81
C PRO A 54 14.50 21.03 -4.50
N GLY A 55 13.41 21.29 -3.79
CA GLY A 55 12.06 21.14 -4.32
C GLY A 55 11.10 20.62 -3.25
N PRO A 56 9.78 20.84 -3.44
CA PRO A 56 8.79 20.50 -2.43
C PRO A 56 8.57 18.99 -2.29
N ASP A 57 8.94 18.20 -3.30
CA ASP A 57 8.52 16.78 -3.39
C ASP A 57 9.62 15.78 -2.98
N HIS A 58 10.89 16.17 -3.03
CA HIS A 58 12.01 15.24 -2.83
C HIS A 58 12.08 14.67 -1.41
N TRP A 59 11.78 15.46 -0.38
CA TRP A 59 11.97 15.04 1.02
C TRP A 59 10.98 13.94 1.46
N PHE A 60 9.79 13.87 0.85
CA PHE A 60 8.79 12.84 1.14
C PHE A 60 8.70 11.73 0.09
N SER A 61 9.33 11.91 -1.07
CA SER A 61 9.45 10.90 -2.11
C SER A 61 10.15 9.65 -1.60
N SER A 62 9.79 8.50 -2.16
CA SER A 62 10.54 7.26 -1.95
C SER A 62 11.87 7.31 -2.72
N ASP A 63 12.96 6.89 -2.07
CA ASP A 63 14.19 6.59 -2.80
C ASP A 63 14.15 5.17 -3.42
N TYR A 64 15.24 4.77 -4.07
CA TYR A 64 15.35 3.44 -4.68
C TYR A 64 15.08 2.29 -3.70
N GLN A 65 15.65 2.35 -2.50
CA GLN A 65 15.53 1.27 -1.53
C GLN A 65 14.11 1.22 -0.96
N GLU A 66 13.54 2.37 -0.58
CA GLU A 66 12.18 2.45 -0.07
C GLU A 66 11.13 2.06 -1.12
N PHE A 67 11.33 2.44 -2.40
CA PHE A 67 10.42 2.06 -3.47
C PHE A 67 10.50 0.56 -3.76
N LYS A 68 11.70 -0.03 -3.73
CA LYS A 68 11.88 -1.48 -3.83
C LYS A 68 11.16 -2.20 -2.68
N ASP A 69 11.26 -1.67 -1.46
CA ASP A 69 10.58 -2.23 -0.30
C ASP A 69 9.06 -2.09 -0.42
N LEU A 70 8.54 -0.94 -0.88
CA LEU A 70 7.13 -0.75 -1.21
C LEU A 70 6.63 -1.84 -2.18
N VAL A 71 7.34 -2.08 -3.27
CA VAL A 71 6.97 -3.11 -4.27
C VAL A 71 6.92 -4.50 -3.62
N ASN A 72 7.95 -4.86 -2.83
CA ASN A 72 7.98 -6.14 -2.13
C ASN A 72 6.82 -6.30 -1.15
N GLN A 73 6.48 -5.26 -0.39
CA GLN A 73 5.39 -5.28 0.57
C GLN A 73 4.01 -5.38 -0.11
N ILE A 74 3.83 -4.72 -1.26
CA ILE A 74 2.61 -4.88 -2.07
C ILE A 74 2.47 -6.34 -2.54
N ILE A 75 3.54 -6.95 -3.04
CA ILE A 75 3.52 -8.36 -3.50
C ILE A 75 3.19 -9.30 -2.34
N ILE A 76 3.81 -9.11 -1.18
CA ILE A 76 3.53 -9.90 0.03
C ILE A 76 2.06 -9.78 0.42
N ALA A 77 1.52 -8.56 0.44
CA ALA A 77 0.12 -8.33 0.79
C ALA A 77 -0.85 -8.96 -0.22
N ASP A 78 -0.58 -8.84 -1.52
CA ASP A 78 -1.41 -9.44 -2.58
C ASP A 78 -1.42 -10.97 -2.49
N ILE A 79 -0.25 -11.59 -2.30
CA ILE A 79 -0.13 -13.05 -2.05
C ILE A 79 -0.94 -13.45 -0.81
N ALA A 80 -0.81 -12.71 0.30
CA ALA A 80 -1.54 -13.00 1.53
C ALA A 80 -3.06 -12.93 1.35
N LEU A 81 -3.58 -12.03 0.52
CA LEU A 81 -5.02 -11.97 0.19
C LEU A 81 -5.46 -13.19 -0.63
N ILE A 82 -4.65 -13.61 -1.60
CA ILE A 82 -4.94 -14.81 -2.39
C ILE A 82 -4.92 -16.06 -1.48
N GLU A 83 -3.95 -16.16 -0.57
CA GLU A 83 -3.89 -17.24 0.42
C GLU A 83 -5.01 -17.17 1.44
N SER A 84 -5.50 -15.98 1.81
CA SER A 84 -6.64 -15.84 2.72
C SER A 84 -7.96 -16.42 2.16
N SER A 85 -8.00 -16.70 0.85
CA SER A 85 -9.06 -17.49 0.21
C SER A 85 -8.99 -18.99 0.56
N ARG A 86 -7.92 -19.42 1.24
CA ARG A 86 -7.74 -20.74 1.88
C ARG A 86 -7.55 -20.51 3.37
N PHE A 87 -8.58 -20.75 4.17
CA PHE A 87 -8.47 -20.75 5.63
C PHE A 87 -7.41 -21.77 6.09
N ILE A 88 -6.16 -21.34 6.31
CA ILE A 88 -5.19 -22.10 7.10
C ILE A 88 -5.09 -21.45 8.48
N LYS A 89 -5.84 -22.04 9.41
CA LYS A 89 -5.82 -21.70 10.83
C LYS A 89 -4.57 -22.30 11.47
N VAL A 90 -3.44 -21.60 11.47
CA VAL A 90 -2.26 -22.02 12.26
C VAL A 90 -2.46 -21.56 13.70
N LEU A 91 -3.05 -22.43 14.53
CA LEU A 91 -3.04 -22.27 15.98
C LEU A 91 -1.70 -22.79 16.52
N HIS A 92 -0.77 -21.90 16.83
CA HIS A 92 0.32 -22.27 17.73
C HIS A 92 -0.24 -22.32 19.16
N ARG A 93 -0.63 -23.52 19.63
CA ARG A 93 -0.76 -23.78 21.07
C ARG A 93 0.66 -23.95 21.61
N SER A 94 1.17 -22.94 22.30
CA SER A 94 2.32 -23.13 23.17
C SER A 94 1.88 -24.04 24.31
N SER A 95 2.38 -25.27 24.29
CA SER A 95 2.37 -26.17 25.45
C SER A 95 3.52 -25.76 26.36
N ARG A 96 3.25 -24.87 27.31
CA ARG A 96 3.81 -24.81 28.68
C ARG A 96 3.24 -23.60 29.40
#